data_AF-A0A1V4PFJ0-F1
#
_entry.id   AF-A0A1V4PFJ0-F1
#
_cell.length_a   1.000
_cell.length_b   1.000
_cell.length_c   1.000
_cell.angle_alpha   90.00
_cell.angle_beta   90.00
_cell.angle_gamma   90.00
#
_symmetry.space_group_name_H-M   'P 1'
#
loop_
_entity.id
_entity.type
_entity.pdbx_description
1 polymer ?
#
loop_
_entity_poly.entity_id
_entity_poly.type
_entity_poly.pdbx_seq_one_letter_code
_entity_poly.pdbx_strand_id
1 'polypeptide(L)'
;MDDWCQVPLEILHWIDTNKWGFGIATSVLGGIVLLAVPALRRQLTNTWRVVRERSLNCISFVRSLTLTTKSSLYRDTGTDPAEVPSRAVWVAGSYGDDSTSDQEKKFAGQVARLLGSELAKANITVVVGESDVLYELCNTYRRVSNLHGGARALMVHGSLRHEDPVGFLGSLLVRPPTVLIVIGGQIGGRTIEEARLARQSNVPVAAFIRSGGAATKVLADFAIQDSESSNAVRDCIGWVRRTAPA
;
A
#
# COMPACT_ATOMS: atom_id res chain seq x y z
N MET A 1 16.53 17.63 -11.10
CA MET A 1 17.86 17.30 -10.53
C MET A 1 17.51 16.41 -9.37
N ASP A 2 17.53 15.11 -9.63
CA ASP A 2 16.78 14.13 -8.85
C ASP A 2 17.78 13.30 -8.07
N ASP A 3 18.02 13.68 -6.82
CA ASP A 3 18.84 12.91 -5.88
C ASP A 3 18.01 11.76 -5.31
N TRP A 4 18.00 10.63 -6.01
CA TRP A 4 17.60 9.35 -5.43
C TRP A 4 18.84 8.66 -4.86
N CYS A 5 18.80 8.38 -3.56
CA CYS A 5 19.83 7.59 -2.90
C CYS A 5 19.71 6.14 -3.40
N GLN A 6 20.56 5.75 -4.36
CA GLN A 6 20.66 4.37 -4.81
C GLN A 6 21.28 3.53 -3.68
N VAL A 7 20.49 2.64 -3.09
CA VAL A 7 21.01 1.62 -2.18
C VAL A 7 21.62 0.52 -3.05
N PRO A 8 22.91 0.19 -2.91
CA PRO A 8 23.54 -0.87 -3.69
C PRO A 8 22.83 -2.21 -3.48
N LEU A 9 22.53 -2.91 -4.58
CA LEU A 9 21.86 -4.23 -4.61
C LEU A 9 22.55 -5.27 -3.71
N GLU A 10 23.86 -5.11 -3.47
CA GLU A 10 24.68 -5.94 -2.58
C GLU A 10 24.18 -5.92 -1.12
N ILE A 11 23.61 -4.79 -0.66
CA ILE A 11 23.08 -4.65 0.70
C ILE A 11 21.74 -5.38 0.83
N LEU A 12 20.89 -5.31 -0.19
CA LEU A 12 19.61 -6.04 -0.22
C LEU A 12 19.83 -7.56 -0.26
N HIS A 13 20.84 -8.02 -1.02
CA HIS A 13 21.17 -9.45 -1.11
C HIS A 13 21.78 -10.01 0.19
N TRP A 14 22.57 -9.20 0.90
CA TRP A 14 23.12 -9.56 2.21
C TRP A 14 22.04 -9.70 3.30
N ILE A 15 21.02 -8.83 3.27
CA ILE A 15 19.89 -8.89 4.22
C ILE A 15 19.07 -10.15 4.00
N ASP A 16 18.90 -10.62 2.76
CA ASP A 16 18.05 -11.78 2.48
C ASP A 16 18.75 -13.12 2.78
N THR A 17 20.07 -13.20 2.55
CA THR A 17 20.87 -14.41 2.82
C THR A 17 21.10 -14.70 4.31
N ASN A 18 20.98 -13.69 5.19
CA ASN A 18 21.35 -13.83 6.61
C ASN A 18 20.18 -13.89 7.60
N LYS A 19 18.92 -13.98 7.12
CA LYS A 19 17.72 -13.96 8.00
C LYS A 19 17.61 -15.11 9.02
N TRP A 20 18.38 -16.19 8.88
CA TRP A 20 18.25 -17.38 9.74
C TRP A 20 19.55 -17.93 10.33
N GLY A 21 20.72 -17.37 10.02
CA GLY A 21 22.02 -17.95 10.41
C GLY A 21 22.72 -17.33 11.63
N PHE A 22 22.37 -16.10 12.03
CA PHE A 22 23.24 -15.32 12.93
C PHE A 22 23.04 -15.62 14.43
N GLY A 23 21.88 -16.17 14.82
CA GLY A 23 21.50 -16.31 16.23
C GLY A 23 22.07 -17.54 16.97
N ILE A 24 22.41 -18.61 16.24
CA ILE A 24 22.71 -19.92 16.87
C ILE A 24 24.18 -20.34 16.69
N ALA A 25 24.86 -19.92 15.62
CA ALA A 25 26.26 -20.28 15.39
C ALA A 25 27.26 -19.47 16.23
N THR A 26 26.90 -18.25 16.66
CA THR A 26 27.80 -17.32 17.38
C THR A 26 27.82 -17.52 18.89
N SER A 27 26.80 -18.15 19.48
CA SER A 27 26.63 -18.27 20.93
C SER A 27 27.40 -19.44 21.55
N VAL A 28 27.62 -20.55 20.81
CA VAL A 28 28.34 -21.72 21.35
C VAL A 28 29.84 -21.70 21.02
N LEU A 29 30.24 -21.27 19.81
CA LEU A 29 31.66 -21.17 19.43
C LEU A 29 32.32 -19.86 19.89
N GLY A 30 31.57 -18.76 19.99
CA GLY A 30 32.09 -17.47 20.46
C GLY A 30 32.43 -17.44 21.95
N GLY A 31 31.72 -18.21 22.77
CA GLY A 31 31.98 -18.31 24.21
C GLY A 31 33.29 -18.99 24.56
N ILE A 32 33.73 -19.96 23.76
CA ILE A 32 34.94 -20.75 24.02
C ILE A 32 36.22 -19.99 23.59
N VAL A 33 36.15 -19.19 22.50
CA VAL A 33 37.29 -18.42 22.00
C VAL A 33 37.57 -17.15 22.83
N LEU A 34 36.55 -16.58 23.49
CA LEU A 34 36.68 -15.35 24.29
C LEU A 34 37.41 -15.54 25.63
N LEU A 35 37.63 -16.77 26.08
CA LEU A 35 38.32 -17.06 27.34
C LEU A 35 39.84 -17.23 27.19
N ALA A 36 40.37 -17.39 25.97
CA ALA A 36 41.77 -17.78 25.78
C ALA A 36 42.72 -16.65 25.34
N VAL A 37 42.23 -15.50 24.84
CA VAL A 37 43.12 -14.46 24.27
C VAL A 37 42.68 -13.04 24.67
N PRO A 38 43.32 -12.41 25.66
CA PRO A 38 42.98 -11.04 26.12
C PRO A 38 43.09 -9.96 25.04
N ALA A 39 43.99 -10.13 24.07
CA ALA A 39 44.15 -9.20 22.94
C ALA A 39 42.96 -9.27 21.96
N LEU A 40 42.46 -10.48 21.68
CA LEU A 40 41.29 -10.70 20.82
C LEU A 40 40.01 -10.16 21.49
N ARG A 41 39.91 -10.25 22.83
CA ARG A 41 38.80 -9.71 23.61
C ARG A 41 38.65 -8.20 23.41
N ARG A 42 39.74 -7.42 23.49
CA ARG A 42 39.69 -5.96 23.28
C ARG A 42 39.27 -5.58 21.87
N GLN A 43 39.84 -6.27 20.87
CA GLN A 43 39.53 -6.04 19.47
C GLN A 43 38.07 -6.37 19.15
N LEU A 44 37.55 -7.49 19.66
CA LEU A 44 36.16 -7.89 19.54
C LEU A 44 35.22 -6.94 20.29
N THR A 45 35.54 -6.45 21.49
CA THR A 45 34.69 -5.44 22.16
C THR A 45 34.59 -4.14 21.39
N ASN A 46 35.68 -3.70 20.74
CA ASN A 46 35.63 -2.51 19.90
C ASN A 46 34.81 -2.74 18.63
N THR A 47 34.97 -3.89 17.97
CA THR A 47 34.16 -4.26 16.81
C THR A 47 32.68 -4.42 17.19
N TRP A 48 32.38 -5.07 18.32
CA TRP A 48 31.01 -5.20 18.84
C TRP A 48 30.40 -3.87 19.24
N ARG A 49 31.18 -2.94 19.79
CA ARG A 49 30.71 -1.57 20.07
C ARG A 49 30.38 -0.83 18.78
N VAL A 50 31.24 -0.90 17.76
CA VAL A 50 31.00 -0.27 16.46
C VAL A 50 29.81 -0.91 15.74
N VAL A 51 29.67 -2.23 15.78
CA VAL A 51 28.51 -2.95 15.21
C VAL A 51 27.24 -2.56 15.97
N ARG A 52 27.27 -2.55 17.30
CA ARG A 52 26.12 -2.14 18.13
C ARG A 52 25.73 -0.68 17.89
N GLU A 53 26.69 0.24 17.83
CA GLU A 53 26.43 1.66 17.51
C GLU A 53 25.86 1.81 16.10
N ARG A 54 26.39 1.09 15.10
CA ARG A 54 25.86 1.12 13.73
C ARG A 54 24.48 0.48 13.62
N SER A 55 24.22 -0.62 14.32
CA SER A 55 22.90 -1.27 14.39
C SER A 55 21.88 -0.40 15.13
N LEU A 56 22.27 0.25 16.23
CA LEU A 56 21.40 1.20 16.93
C LEU A 56 21.13 2.44 16.08
N ASN A 57 22.11 2.92 15.31
CA ASN A 57 21.91 4.00 14.34
C ASN A 57 20.98 3.57 13.20
N CYS A 58 21.13 2.35 12.66
CA CYS A 58 20.20 1.77 11.68
C CYS A 58 18.78 1.60 12.24
N ILE A 59 18.63 1.11 13.48
CA ILE A 59 17.33 1.00 14.15
C ILE A 59 16.74 2.39 14.41
N SER A 60 17.56 3.37 14.79
CA SER A 60 17.13 4.77 14.96
C SER A 60 16.76 5.40 13.62
N PHE A 61 17.44 5.04 12.52
CA PHE A 61 17.16 5.50 11.17
C PHE A 61 15.90 4.86 10.61
N VAL A 62 15.67 3.56 10.85
CA VAL A 62 14.42 2.86 10.51
C VAL A 62 13.28 3.39 11.37
N ARG A 63 13.48 3.63 12.68
CA ARG A 63 12.48 4.28 13.55
C ARG A 63 12.25 5.74 13.14
N SER A 64 13.27 6.46 12.72
CA SER A 64 13.19 7.80 12.16
C SER A 64 12.40 7.77 10.86
N LEU A 65 12.64 6.83 9.95
CA LEU A 65 11.83 6.61 8.75
C LEU A 65 10.38 6.25 9.08
N THR A 66 10.14 5.44 10.12
CA THR A 66 8.80 5.04 10.59
C THR A 66 8.06 6.19 11.28
N LEU A 67 8.79 7.07 11.99
CA LEU A 67 8.25 8.27 12.64
C LEU A 67 8.12 9.44 11.66
N THR A 68 8.98 9.52 10.65
CA THR A 68 8.95 10.52 9.59
C THR A 68 7.85 10.19 8.58
N THR A 69 7.58 8.92 8.28
CA THR A 69 6.36 8.52 7.56
C THR A 69 5.11 8.78 8.39
N LYS A 70 5.13 8.55 9.72
CA LYS A 70 4.02 8.97 10.60
C LYS A 70 3.84 10.49 10.67
N SER A 71 4.88 11.30 10.52
CA SER A 71 4.78 12.77 10.61
C SER A 71 4.61 13.47 9.26
N SER A 72 5.09 12.91 8.15
CA SER A 72 4.93 13.49 6.81
C SER A 72 3.58 13.15 6.17
N LEU A 73 2.87 12.12 6.68
CA LEU A 73 1.47 11.87 6.34
C LEU A 73 0.49 12.85 7.02
N TYR A 74 0.96 13.70 7.96
CA TYR A 74 0.10 14.56 8.79
C TYR A 74 0.37 16.07 8.70
N ARG A 75 1.30 16.53 7.88
CA ARG A 75 1.53 17.98 7.66
C ARG A 75 1.51 18.29 6.18
N ASP A 76 0.32 18.56 5.61
CA ASP A 76 0.13 19.75 4.75
C ASP A 76 -1.32 19.95 4.23
N THR A 77 -2.35 19.89 5.08
CA THR A 77 -3.62 20.57 4.73
C THR A 77 -4.21 21.14 6.01
N GLY A 78 -4.16 22.47 6.16
CA GLY A 78 -4.73 23.21 7.29
C GLY A 78 -6.26 23.19 7.31
N THR A 79 -6.88 22.02 7.17
CA THR A 79 -8.32 21.83 7.29
C THR A 79 -8.69 21.34 8.68
N ASP A 80 -9.62 22.06 9.28
CA ASP A 80 -10.25 21.79 10.57
C ASP A 80 -10.74 20.32 10.61
N PRO A 81 -10.40 19.51 11.65
CA PRO A 81 -10.87 18.14 11.79
C PRO A 81 -12.41 17.98 11.87
N ALA A 82 -13.16 19.09 11.88
CA ALA A 82 -14.62 19.12 11.93
C ALA A 82 -15.33 18.90 10.57
N GLU A 83 -14.66 19.07 9.42
CA GLU A 83 -15.24 18.72 8.11
C GLU A 83 -14.81 17.32 7.70
N VAL A 84 -15.36 16.31 8.34
CA VAL A 84 -15.06 14.90 8.01
C VAL A 84 -15.63 14.59 6.63
N PRO A 85 -14.81 14.34 5.58
CA PRO A 85 -15.34 13.90 4.29
C PRO A 85 -16.09 12.59 4.49
N SER A 86 -17.37 12.58 4.09
CA SER A 86 -18.38 11.61 4.56
C SER A 86 -18.19 10.17 4.06
N ARG A 87 -17.25 9.90 3.15
CA ARG A 87 -17.10 8.57 2.52
C ARG A 87 -15.65 8.26 2.20
N ALA A 88 -15.20 7.06 2.57
CA ALA A 88 -13.90 6.52 2.19
C ALA A 88 -14.08 5.24 1.36
N VAL A 89 -13.32 5.11 0.28
CA VAL A 89 -13.29 3.93 -0.59
C VAL A 89 -11.88 3.36 -0.60
N TRP A 90 -11.79 2.04 -0.50
CA TRP A 90 -10.55 1.32 -0.70
C TRP A 90 -10.45 0.88 -2.17
N VAL A 91 -9.33 1.18 -2.84
CA VAL A 91 -9.08 0.72 -4.21
C VAL A 91 -7.87 -0.20 -4.23
N ALA A 92 -8.06 -1.39 -4.79
CA ALA A 92 -7.06 -2.42 -4.96
C ALA A 92 -6.85 -2.71 -6.45
N GLY A 93 -5.60 -2.90 -6.87
CA GLY A 93 -5.34 -3.18 -8.27
C GLY A 93 -3.87 -3.19 -8.66
N SER A 94 -3.57 -3.78 -9.81
CA SER A 94 -2.28 -3.65 -10.52
C SER A 94 -2.52 -3.86 -12.02
N TYR A 95 -1.49 -3.65 -12.86
CA TYR A 95 -1.57 -3.99 -14.28
C TYR A 95 -1.62 -5.50 -14.58
N GLY A 96 -1.78 -6.34 -13.56
CA GLY A 96 -1.70 -7.77 -13.70
C GLY A 96 -0.27 -8.26 -13.82
N ASP A 97 -0.10 -9.42 -14.44
CA ASP A 97 1.19 -10.03 -14.76
C ASP A 97 1.40 -10.04 -16.29
N ASP A 98 2.40 -10.79 -16.74
CA ASP A 98 2.71 -10.94 -18.17
C ASP A 98 1.59 -11.65 -18.94
N SER A 99 0.68 -12.35 -18.26
CA SER A 99 -0.48 -12.99 -18.91
C SER A 99 -1.63 -12.02 -19.19
N THR A 100 -1.62 -10.83 -18.60
CA THR A 100 -2.64 -9.81 -18.82
C THR A 100 -2.36 -9.06 -20.13
N SER A 101 -3.36 -9.01 -21.02
CA SER A 101 -3.20 -8.43 -22.35
C SER A 101 -2.98 -6.92 -22.30
N ASP A 102 -2.29 -6.37 -23.31
CA ASP A 102 -2.08 -4.92 -23.43
C ASP A 102 -3.39 -4.12 -23.48
N GLN A 103 -4.45 -4.72 -24.03
CA GLN A 103 -5.76 -4.09 -24.07
C GLN A 103 -6.37 -3.97 -22.67
N GLU A 104 -6.28 -5.03 -21.87
CA GLU A 104 -6.75 -5.02 -20.47
C GLU A 104 -5.92 -4.05 -19.62
N LYS A 105 -4.60 -4.01 -19.79
CA LYS A 105 -3.72 -3.04 -19.13
C LYS A 105 -4.10 -1.60 -19.49
N LYS A 106 -4.31 -1.31 -20.78
CA LYS A 106 -4.78 0.01 -21.25
C LYS A 106 -6.13 0.38 -20.64
N PHE A 107 -7.07 -0.57 -20.60
CA PHE A 107 -8.38 -0.37 -19.99
C PHE A 107 -8.27 -0.09 -18.49
N ALA A 108 -7.46 -0.86 -17.76
CA ALA A 108 -7.19 -0.67 -16.34
C ALA A 108 -6.68 0.75 -16.04
N GLY A 109 -5.71 1.24 -16.81
CA GLY A 109 -5.19 2.61 -16.67
C GLY A 109 -6.24 3.69 -17.00
N GLN A 110 -7.07 3.48 -18.03
CA GLN A 110 -8.19 4.38 -18.33
C GLN A 110 -9.20 4.44 -17.18
N VAL A 111 -9.60 3.29 -16.65
CA VAL A 111 -10.51 3.18 -15.50
C VAL A 111 -9.90 3.87 -14.29
N ALA A 112 -8.63 3.63 -13.97
CA ALA A 112 -7.95 4.24 -12.84
C ALA A 112 -7.96 5.77 -12.91
N ARG A 113 -7.65 6.35 -14.08
CA ARG A 113 -7.69 7.81 -14.28
C ARG A 113 -9.10 8.37 -14.16
N LEU A 114 -10.08 7.75 -14.82
CA LEU A 114 -11.48 8.19 -14.77
C LEU A 114 -12.04 8.07 -13.35
N LEU A 115 -11.78 6.96 -12.67
CA LEU A 115 -12.21 6.71 -11.30
C LEU A 115 -11.60 7.73 -10.33
N GLY A 116 -10.30 8.02 -10.44
CA GLY A 116 -9.64 9.06 -9.63
C GLY A 116 -10.28 10.43 -9.81
N SER A 117 -10.63 10.80 -11.04
CA SER A 117 -11.33 12.06 -11.35
C SER A 117 -12.72 12.10 -10.73
N GLU A 118 -13.53 11.06 -10.93
CA GLU A 118 -14.92 11.05 -10.46
C GLU A 118 -15.04 10.89 -8.94
N LEU A 119 -14.14 10.15 -8.28
CA LEU A 119 -14.06 10.09 -6.81
C LEU A 119 -13.71 11.46 -6.21
N ALA A 120 -12.76 12.18 -6.82
CA ALA A 120 -12.39 13.53 -6.38
C ALA A 120 -13.56 14.51 -6.53
N LYS A 121 -14.24 14.52 -7.68
CA LYS A 121 -15.46 15.34 -7.91
C LYS A 121 -16.59 15.00 -6.94
N ALA A 122 -16.67 13.75 -6.51
CA ALA A 122 -17.66 13.28 -5.56
C ALA A 122 -17.27 13.57 -4.09
N ASN A 123 -16.11 14.20 -3.84
CA ASN A 123 -15.56 14.43 -2.50
C ASN A 123 -15.45 13.13 -1.67
N ILE A 124 -15.04 12.02 -2.32
CA ILE A 124 -14.86 10.71 -1.69
C ILE A 124 -13.38 10.49 -1.41
N THR A 125 -13.03 10.24 -0.14
CA THR A 125 -11.66 9.90 0.27
C THR A 125 -11.29 8.53 -0.31
N VAL A 126 -10.06 8.41 -0.81
CA VAL A 126 -9.58 7.17 -1.42
C VAL A 126 -8.39 6.64 -0.64
N VAL A 127 -8.42 5.35 -0.35
CA VAL A 127 -7.28 4.61 0.20
C VAL A 127 -6.81 3.58 -0.81
N VAL A 128 -5.52 3.58 -1.12
CA VAL A 128 -4.92 2.67 -2.08
C VAL A 128 -3.68 2.00 -1.52
N GLY A 129 -3.39 0.80 -2.01
CA GLY A 129 -2.06 0.19 -1.85
C GLY A 129 -1.05 0.75 -2.86
N GLU A 130 0.10 0.08 -2.95
CA GLU A 130 1.20 0.47 -3.83
C GLU A 130 1.21 -0.36 -5.13
N SER A 131 0.86 0.29 -6.24
CA SER A 131 1.02 -0.25 -7.60
C SER A 131 0.94 0.85 -8.67
N ASP A 132 1.50 0.60 -9.86
CA ASP A 132 1.54 1.58 -10.97
C ASP A 132 0.15 2.08 -11.38
N VAL A 133 -0.84 1.19 -11.46
CA VAL A 133 -2.22 1.57 -11.81
C VAL A 133 -2.84 2.47 -10.74
N LEU A 134 -2.50 2.26 -9.46
CA LEU A 134 -2.99 3.07 -8.34
C LEU A 134 -2.25 4.41 -8.22
N TYR A 135 -0.99 4.48 -8.66
CA TYR A 135 -0.29 5.76 -8.85
C TYR A 135 -0.99 6.63 -9.89
N GLU A 136 -1.46 6.07 -11.01
CA GLU A 136 -2.24 6.82 -11.99
C GLU A 136 -3.56 7.35 -11.44
N LEU A 137 -4.27 6.52 -10.67
CA LEU A 137 -5.47 6.95 -9.95
C LEU A 137 -5.16 8.14 -9.04
N CYS A 138 -4.14 8.01 -8.18
CA CYS A 138 -3.77 9.05 -7.22
C CYS A 138 -3.33 10.35 -7.90
N ASN A 139 -2.60 10.26 -9.00
CA ASN A 139 -2.16 11.42 -9.76
C ASN A 139 -3.33 12.19 -10.35
N THR A 140 -4.29 11.50 -10.97
CA THR A 140 -5.50 12.16 -11.49
C THR A 140 -6.37 12.69 -10.36
N TYR A 141 -6.55 11.90 -9.30
CA TYR A 141 -7.32 12.30 -8.12
C TYR A 141 -6.79 13.62 -7.54
N ARG A 142 -5.48 13.71 -7.25
CA ARG A 142 -4.85 14.90 -6.66
C ARG A 142 -5.01 16.14 -7.53
N ARG A 143 -4.87 15.99 -8.85
CA ARG A 143 -5.07 17.10 -9.80
C ARG A 143 -6.48 17.66 -9.74
N VAL A 144 -7.48 16.80 -9.59
CA VAL A 144 -8.90 17.19 -9.54
C VAL A 144 -9.30 17.67 -8.14
N SER A 145 -8.84 17.02 -7.07
CA SER A 145 -9.18 17.39 -5.69
C SER A 145 -8.70 18.79 -5.31
N ASN A 146 -7.56 19.23 -5.84
CA ASN A 146 -7.05 20.59 -5.65
C ASN A 146 -8.02 21.68 -6.15
N LEU A 147 -8.99 21.33 -7.00
CA LEU A 147 -10.01 22.23 -7.50
C LEU A 147 -11.30 22.22 -6.66
N HIS A 148 -11.52 21.17 -5.87
CA HIS A 148 -12.81 20.90 -5.21
C HIS A 148 -12.74 20.88 -3.67
N GLY A 149 -11.54 20.80 -3.08
CA GLY A 149 -11.34 20.78 -1.62
C GLY A 149 -11.85 19.50 -0.94
N GLY A 150 -11.48 19.30 0.34
CA GLY A 150 -12.11 18.32 1.22
C GLY A 150 -11.54 16.89 1.21
N ALA A 151 -11.56 16.20 0.07
CA ALA A 151 -11.27 14.76 0.05
C ALA A 151 -9.78 14.42 -0.17
N ARG A 152 -9.32 13.32 0.45
CA ARG A 152 -7.90 12.93 0.49
C ARG A 152 -7.65 11.63 -0.26
N ALA A 153 -6.46 11.51 -0.86
CA ALA A 153 -5.94 10.24 -1.36
C ALA A 153 -4.82 9.76 -0.44
N LEU A 154 -5.02 8.62 0.22
CA LEU A 154 -4.06 8.00 1.12
C LEU A 154 -3.46 6.78 0.42
N MET A 155 -2.15 6.78 0.26
CA MET A 155 -1.40 5.63 -0.23
C MET A 155 -0.75 4.92 0.95
N VAL A 156 -1.11 3.65 1.14
CA VAL A 156 -0.55 2.80 2.19
C VAL A 156 0.61 2.04 1.58
N HIS A 157 1.82 2.36 2.04
CA HIS A 157 3.03 1.65 1.64
C HIS A 157 3.14 0.31 2.36
N GLY A 158 3.62 -0.71 1.63
CA GLY A 158 3.66 -2.09 2.11
C GLY A 158 2.41 -2.89 1.71
N SER A 159 2.31 -4.12 2.20
CA SER A 159 1.16 -4.99 1.90
C SER A 159 0.16 -4.91 3.06
N LEU A 160 -1.14 -4.74 2.76
CA LEU A 160 -2.25 -4.82 3.72
C LEU A 160 -2.48 -6.27 4.19
N ARG A 161 -1.44 -6.93 4.71
CA ARG A 161 -1.45 -8.31 5.24
C ARG A 161 -1.76 -8.33 6.73
N HIS A 162 -2.74 -7.55 7.14
CA HIS A 162 -3.24 -7.61 8.50
C HIS A 162 -4.36 -8.64 8.58
N GLU A 163 -4.47 -9.34 9.70
CA GLU A 163 -5.62 -10.21 9.97
C GLU A 163 -6.94 -9.42 9.88
N ASP A 164 -6.88 -8.12 10.20
CA ASP A 164 -7.97 -7.17 10.07
C ASP A 164 -7.52 -5.91 9.28
N PRO A 165 -7.56 -5.95 7.93
CA PRO A 165 -7.21 -4.79 7.12
C PRO A 165 -8.25 -3.67 7.26
N VAL A 166 -9.52 -3.99 7.53
CA VAL A 166 -10.57 -2.98 7.66
C VAL A 166 -10.42 -2.20 8.96
N GLY A 167 -10.12 -2.86 10.08
CA GLY A 167 -9.76 -2.20 11.34
C GLY A 167 -8.47 -1.41 11.23
N PHE A 168 -7.45 -1.93 10.54
CA PHE A 168 -6.24 -1.16 10.24
C PHE A 168 -6.54 0.12 9.44
N LEU A 169 -7.28 0.01 8.34
CA LEU A 169 -7.69 1.16 7.54
C LEU A 169 -8.61 2.11 8.32
N GLY A 170 -9.49 1.57 9.16
CA GLY A 170 -10.33 2.32 10.09
C GLY A 170 -9.56 3.02 11.21
N SER A 171 -8.31 2.61 11.50
CA SER A 171 -7.42 3.34 12.42
C SER A 171 -6.66 4.48 11.74
N LEU A 172 -6.49 4.40 10.41
CA LEU A 172 -5.88 5.46 9.60
C LEU A 172 -6.91 6.52 9.20
N LEU A 173 -8.17 6.11 9.06
CA LEU A 173 -9.30 6.95 8.71
C LEU A 173 -10.14 7.26 9.95
N VAL A 174 -11.00 8.29 9.89
CA VAL A 174 -12.01 8.50 10.94
C VAL A 174 -13.09 7.41 10.90
N ARG A 175 -13.30 6.78 9.73
CA ARG A 175 -14.26 5.69 9.49
C ARG A 175 -13.64 4.66 8.53
N PRO A 176 -13.89 3.36 8.69
CA PRO A 176 -13.41 2.35 7.76
C PRO A 176 -13.96 2.58 6.34
N PRO A 177 -13.25 2.10 5.30
CA PRO A 177 -13.73 2.18 3.93
C PRO A 177 -15.04 1.41 3.78
N THR A 178 -16.00 1.99 3.06
CA THR A 178 -17.36 1.43 2.91
C THR A 178 -17.49 0.52 1.71
N VAL A 179 -16.55 0.61 0.76
CA VAL A 179 -16.51 -0.18 -0.47
C VAL A 179 -15.06 -0.47 -0.81
N LEU A 180 -14.81 -1.69 -1.31
CA LEU A 180 -13.60 -2.01 -2.05
C LEU A 180 -13.89 -1.98 -3.56
N ILE A 181 -13.02 -1.32 -4.33
CA ILE A 181 -13.03 -1.32 -5.79
C ILE A 181 -11.79 -2.05 -6.30
N VAL A 182 -11.99 -3.01 -7.20
CA VAL A 182 -10.92 -3.83 -7.79
C VAL A 182 -10.71 -3.49 -9.27
N ILE A 183 -9.46 -3.18 -9.64
CA ILE A 183 -9.04 -2.87 -11.02
C ILE A 183 -7.80 -3.72 -11.37
N GLY A 184 -7.92 -4.58 -12.39
CA GLY A 184 -6.86 -5.45 -12.86
C GLY A 184 -6.38 -6.40 -11.77
N GLY A 185 -5.06 -6.48 -11.58
CA GLY A 185 -4.41 -7.28 -10.55
C GLY A 185 -3.88 -8.61 -11.07
N GLN A 186 -2.87 -9.18 -10.43
CA GLN A 186 -2.34 -10.49 -10.80
C GLN A 186 -3.27 -11.63 -10.33
N ILE A 187 -3.51 -12.64 -11.16
CA ILE A 187 -4.27 -13.84 -10.75
C ILE A 187 -3.45 -14.61 -9.71
N GLY A 188 -4.04 -14.86 -8.54
CA GLY A 188 -3.33 -15.41 -7.38
C GLY A 188 -2.48 -14.39 -6.62
N GLY A 189 -2.55 -13.11 -6.99
CA GLY A 189 -1.83 -12.03 -6.34
C GLY A 189 -2.60 -11.37 -5.19
N ARG A 190 -1.98 -10.33 -4.64
CA ARG A 190 -2.45 -9.57 -3.46
C ARG A 190 -3.88 -9.04 -3.60
N THR A 191 -4.27 -8.60 -4.79
CA THR A 191 -5.60 -8.04 -5.05
C THR A 191 -6.74 -9.01 -4.72
N ILE A 192 -6.54 -10.32 -4.94
CA ILE A 192 -7.56 -11.34 -4.59
C ILE A 192 -7.65 -11.51 -3.07
N GLU A 193 -6.52 -11.51 -2.38
CA GLU A 193 -6.46 -11.60 -0.92
C GLU A 193 -7.14 -10.40 -0.27
N GLU A 194 -6.85 -9.20 -0.74
CA GLU A 194 -7.49 -7.95 -0.31
C GLU A 194 -9.02 -8.00 -0.50
N ALA A 195 -9.48 -8.47 -1.65
CA ALA A 195 -10.92 -8.66 -1.90
C ALA A 195 -11.56 -9.69 -0.99
N ARG A 196 -10.87 -10.80 -0.72
CA ARG A 196 -11.35 -11.82 0.22
C ARG A 196 -11.50 -11.26 1.63
N LEU A 197 -10.50 -10.52 2.11
CA LEU A 197 -10.51 -9.92 3.45
C LEU A 197 -11.57 -8.81 3.58
N ALA A 198 -11.77 -8.00 2.54
CA ALA A 198 -12.86 -7.01 2.48
C ALA A 198 -14.22 -7.69 2.72
N ARG A 199 -14.52 -8.75 1.97
CA ARG A 199 -15.77 -9.51 2.13
C ARG A 199 -15.93 -10.12 3.50
N GLN A 200 -14.86 -10.71 4.06
CA GLN A 200 -14.88 -11.27 5.41
C GLN A 200 -15.22 -10.21 6.47
N SER A 201 -14.90 -8.96 6.18
CA SER A 201 -15.18 -7.79 7.02
C SER A 201 -16.50 -7.08 6.66
N ASN A 202 -17.36 -7.71 5.85
CA ASN A 202 -18.61 -7.13 5.32
C ASN A 202 -18.44 -5.82 4.54
N VAL A 203 -17.28 -5.61 3.91
CA VAL A 203 -17.07 -4.50 2.97
C VAL A 203 -17.43 -4.99 1.57
N PRO A 204 -18.46 -4.40 0.92
CA PRO A 204 -18.87 -4.75 -0.44
C PRO A 204 -17.76 -4.53 -1.46
N VAL A 205 -17.69 -5.41 -2.45
CA VAL A 205 -16.64 -5.41 -3.48
C VAL A 205 -17.23 -5.12 -4.86
N ALA A 206 -16.77 -4.05 -5.50
CA ALA A 206 -16.96 -3.79 -6.92
C ALA A 206 -15.73 -4.23 -7.72
N ALA A 207 -15.92 -4.84 -8.88
CA ALA A 207 -14.81 -5.27 -9.74
C ALA A 207 -15.02 -4.87 -11.20
N PHE A 208 -14.01 -4.23 -11.79
CA PHE A 208 -13.98 -3.93 -13.23
C PHE A 208 -13.50 -5.14 -14.02
N ILE A 209 -14.39 -6.07 -14.36
CA ILE A 209 -14.03 -7.37 -14.95
C ILE A 209 -13.20 -7.21 -16.23
N ARG A 210 -13.51 -6.21 -17.08
CA ARG A 210 -12.77 -5.93 -18.32
C ARG A 210 -11.32 -5.47 -18.14
N SER A 211 -10.93 -5.09 -16.92
CA SER A 211 -9.54 -4.75 -16.62
C SER A 211 -8.64 -5.99 -16.47
N GLY A 212 -9.20 -7.20 -16.61
CA GLY A 212 -8.46 -8.45 -16.66
C GLY A 212 -7.97 -8.91 -15.28
N GLY A 213 -7.16 -9.97 -15.29
CA GLY A 213 -6.42 -10.40 -14.11
C GLY A 213 -7.29 -10.75 -12.88
N ALA A 214 -6.89 -10.28 -11.70
CA ALA A 214 -7.59 -10.54 -10.44
C ALA A 214 -9.04 -10.04 -10.44
N ALA A 215 -9.32 -8.90 -11.08
CA ALA A 215 -10.67 -8.36 -11.20
C ALA A 215 -11.65 -9.37 -11.82
N THR A 216 -11.19 -10.27 -12.69
CA THR A 216 -12.03 -11.33 -13.29
C THR A 216 -12.30 -12.52 -12.35
N LYS A 217 -11.55 -12.64 -11.26
CA LYS A 217 -11.54 -13.81 -10.37
C LYS A 217 -12.08 -13.51 -8.97
N VAL A 218 -12.17 -12.24 -8.58
CA VAL A 218 -12.75 -11.87 -7.29
C VAL A 218 -14.26 -12.12 -7.28
N LEU A 219 -14.78 -12.58 -6.15
CA LEU A 219 -16.21 -12.65 -5.92
C LEU A 219 -16.71 -11.22 -5.67
N ALA A 220 -17.26 -10.56 -6.69
CA ALA A 220 -17.74 -9.18 -6.59
C ALA A 220 -19.24 -9.14 -6.27
N ASP A 221 -19.65 -8.19 -5.41
CA ASP A 221 -21.05 -7.84 -5.19
C ASP A 221 -21.58 -6.96 -6.32
N PHE A 222 -20.67 -6.26 -7.02
CA PHE A 222 -20.97 -5.47 -8.21
C PHE A 222 -19.92 -5.69 -9.30
N ALA A 223 -20.27 -6.47 -10.32
CA ALA A 223 -19.39 -6.77 -11.44
C ALA A 223 -19.65 -5.79 -12.60
N ILE A 224 -18.63 -5.04 -12.99
CA ILE A 224 -18.69 -4.03 -14.05
C ILE A 224 -18.06 -4.63 -15.31
N GLN A 225 -18.89 -4.90 -16.32
CA GLN A 225 -18.49 -5.60 -17.55
C GLN A 225 -18.43 -4.71 -18.79
N ASP A 226 -18.89 -3.46 -18.68
CA ASP A 226 -19.05 -2.55 -19.81
C ASP A 226 -17.76 -2.26 -20.57
N SER A 227 -17.88 -2.15 -21.89
CA SER A 227 -16.78 -1.82 -22.80
C SER A 227 -16.39 -0.35 -22.75
N GLU A 228 -17.28 0.54 -22.31
CA GLU A 228 -17.02 1.98 -22.24
C GLU A 228 -16.63 2.40 -20.82
N SER A 229 -15.34 2.74 -20.64
CA SER A 229 -14.74 3.10 -19.35
C SER A 229 -15.50 4.22 -18.62
N SER A 230 -16.10 5.16 -19.36
CA SER A 230 -16.85 6.29 -18.78
C SER A 230 -18.17 5.86 -18.14
N ASN A 231 -18.96 5.00 -18.81
CA ASN A 231 -20.23 4.51 -18.26
C ASN A 231 -19.95 3.56 -17.09
N ALA A 232 -18.98 2.65 -17.27
CA ALA A 232 -18.49 1.76 -16.23
C ALA A 232 -18.13 2.49 -14.92
N VAL A 233 -17.38 3.60 -15.02
CA VAL A 233 -17.01 4.40 -13.84
C VAL A 233 -18.22 5.13 -13.25
N ARG A 234 -19.11 5.72 -14.07
CA ARG A 234 -20.32 6.37 -13.55
C ARG A 234 -21.21 5.40 -12.79
N ASP A 235 -21.40 4.20 -13.31
CA ASP A 235 -22.19 3.16 -12.68
C ASP A 235 -21.56 2.70 -11.36
N CYS A 236 -20.24 2.56 -11.34
CA CYS A 236 -19.48 2.29 -10.12
C CYS A 236 -19.70 3.38 -9.07
N ILE A 237 -19.56 4.67 -9.43
CA ILE A 237 -19.76 5.79 -8.50
C ILE A 237 -21.22 5.85 -8.02
N GLY A 238 -22.17 5.63 -8.92
CA GLY A 238 -23.59 5.55 -8.58
C GLY A 238 -23.88 4.44 -7.58
N TRP A 239 -23.26 3.27 -7.75
CA TRP A 239 -23.36 2.16 -6.82
C TRP A 239 -22.69 2.47 -5.47
N VAL A 240 -21.46 2.98 -5.45
CA VAL A 240 -20.75 3.41 -4.23
C VAL A 240 -21.60 4.37 -3.40
N ARG A 241 -22.24 5.35 -4.04
CA ARG A 241 -23.11 6.32 -3.35
C ARG A 241 -24.35 5.71 -2.71
N ARG A 242 -24.89 4.61 -3.26
CA ARG A 242 -26.04 3.88 -2.70
C ARG A 242 -25.62 2.94 -1.58
N THR A 243 -24.46 2.31 -1.72
CA THR A 243 -23.93 1.31 -0.78
C THR A 243 -23.33 1.96 0.47
N ALA A 244 -22.83 3.19 0.36
CA ALA A 244 -22.25 3.95 1.46
C ALA A 244 -23.14 5.17 1.84
N PRO A 245 -24.11 5.03 2.76
CA PRO A 245 -24.85 6.19 3.27
C PRO A 245 -23.87 7.21 3.90
N ALA A 246 -24.16 8.50 3.72
CA ALA A 246 -23.32 9.60 4.22
C ALA A 246 -23.35 9.68 5.76
#